data_AF-A0A8J4XLZ5-F1
#
_entry.id   AF-A0A8J4XLZ5-F1
#
_cell.length_a   1.000
_cell.length_b   1.000
_cell.length_c   1.000
_cell.angle_alpha   90.00
_cell.angle_beta   90.00
_cell.angle_gamma   90.00
#
_symmetry.space_group_name_H-M   'P 1'
#
loop_
_entity.id
_entity.type
_entity.pdbx_description
1 polymer ?
#
loop_
_entity_poly.entity_id
_entity_poly.type
_entity_poly.pdbx_seq_one_letter_code
_entity_poly.pdbx_strand_id
1 'polypeptide(L)'
;MISSSRPPSFLLWEIIYIQRRFSYCSREVKMELFRSHCYSIYCNSLWSRYKVATMNRLKVCHNDILKRLLGLPRWCSSSLAFAMNGVNNLDVIRRHSVFSLRSRVELSTNSIITSVRQSSAYVCGPIQQRWLGLLFVQNVG
;
A
#
# COMPACT_ATOMS: atom_id res chain seq x y z
N MET A 1 -18.17 -9.47 20.54
CA MET A 1 -18.31 -8.10 20.00
C MET A 1 -17.11 -7.77 19.13
N ILE A 2 -17.18 -8.02 17.82
CA ILE A 2 -16.13 -7.64 16.87
C ILE A 2 -16.70 -6.51 16.03
N SER A 3 -16.09 -5.33 16.13
CA SER A 3 -16.53 -4.14 15.42
C SER A 3 -16.52 -4.43 13.92
N SER A 4 -17.70 -4.37 13.34
CA SER A 4 -17.86 -4.34 11.89
C SER A 4 -17.30 -3.01 11.40
N SER A 5 -16.01 -2.99 11.06
CA SER A 5 -15.40 -1.90 10.31
C SER A 5 -15.97 -1.95 8.89
N ARG A 6 -17.23 -1.52 8.73
CA ARG A 6 -17.80 -1.22 7.41
C ARG A 6 -16.86 -0.19 6.79
N PRO A 7 -16.32 -0.44 5.59
CA PRO A 7 -15.67 0.64 4.86
C PRO A 7 -16.71 1.79 4.70
N PRO A 8 -16.26 3.06 4.67
CA PRO A 8 -17.13 4.19 4.38
C PRO A 8 -18.02 3.88 3.18
N SER A 9 -19.32 4.20 3.26
CA SER A 9 -20.34 3.89 2.23
C SER A 9 -19.90 4.27 0.81
N PHE A 10 -19.08 5.32 0.68
CA PHE A 10 -18.50 5.77 -0.58
C PHE A 10 -17.52 4.75 -1.21
N LEU A 11 -16.64 4.12 -0.43
CA LEU A 11 -15.69 3.12 -0.94
C LEU A 11 -16.36 1.79 -1.29
N LEU A 12 -17.53 1.50 -0.70
CA LEU A 12 -18.31 0.31 -1.03
C LEU A 12 -18.84 0.35 -2.47
N TRP A 13 -19.26 1.52 -2.94
CA TRP A 13 -19.83 1.68 -4.29
C TRP A 13 -18.80 1.44 -5.39
N GLU A 14 -17.61 2.04 -5.29
CA GLU A 14 -16.51 1.85 -6.24
C GLU A 14 -16.12 0.36 -6.38
N ILE A 15 -16.02 -0.33 -5.24
CA ILE A 15 -15.63 -1.75 -5.22
C ILE A 15 -16.73 -2.64 -5.82
N ILE A 16 -18.00 -2.36 -5.52
CA ILE A 16 -19.15 -3.10 -6.09
C ILE A 16 -19.23 -2.85 -7.60
N TYR A 17 -19.00 -1.62 -8.04
CA TYR A 17 -18.99 -1.25 -9.46
C TYR A 17 -17.94 -2.05 -10.23
N ILE A 18 -16.69 -2.07 -9.74
CA ILE A 18 -15.60 -2.83 -10.37
C ILE A 18 -15.92 -4.34 -10.34
N GLN A 19 -16.41 -4.87 -9.23
CA GLN A 19 -16.77 -6.30 -9.14
C GLN A 19 -17.83 -6.70 -10.16
N ARG A 20 -18.87 -5.87 -10.37
CA ARG A 20 -19.95 -6.15 -11.31
C ARG A 20 -19.50 -6.09 -12.76
N ARG A 21 -18.63 -5.13 -13.11
CA ARG A 21 -18.13 -4.94 -14.48
C ARG A 21 -17.16 -6.03 -14.91
N PHE A 22 -16.33 -6.51 -13.99
CA PHE A 22 -15.26 -7.47 -14.28
C PHE A 22 -15.56 -8.88 -13.76
N SER A 23 -16.83 -9.20 -13.47
CA SER A 23 -17.24 -10.50 -12.93
C SER A 23 -16.89 -11.67 -13.86
N TYR A 24 -17.11 -11.49 -15.16
CA TYR A 24 -16.88 -12.49 -16.22
C TYR A 24 -15.43 -12.56 -16.71
N CYS A 25 -14.54 -11.68 -16.24
CA CYS A 25 -13.15 -11.69 -16.69
C CYS A 25 -12.37 -12.87 -16.11
N SER A 26 -11.34 -13.32 -16.86
CA SER A 26 -10.42 -14.35 -16.40
C SER A 26 -9.68 -13.89 -15.13
N ARG A 27 -9.13 -14.86 -14.38
CA ARG A 27 -8.41 -14.58 -13.13
C ARG A 27 -7.23 -13.65 -13.40
N GLU A 28 -6.51 -13.87 -14.49
CA GLU A 28 -5.32 -13.12 -14.90
C GLU A 28 -5.65 -11.64 -15.13
N VAL A 29 -6.75 -11.36 -15.85
CA VAL A 29 -7.22 -9.99 -16.10
C VAL A 29 -7.60 -9.29 -14.79
N LYS A 30 -8.28 -9.99 -13.88
CA LYS A 30 -8.62 -9.46 -12.55
C LYS A 30 -7.38 -9.13 -11.73
N MET A 31 -6.34 -9.95 -11.82
CA MET A 31 -5.06 -9.70 -11.15
C MET A 31 -4.35 -8.48 -11.72
N GLU A 32 -4.36 -8.31 -13.05
CA GLU A 32 -3.71 -7.17 -13.69
C GLU A 32 -4.45 -5.85 -13.45
N LEU A 33 -5.78 -5.90 -13.42
CA LEU A 33 -6.60 -4.78 -12.98
C LEU A 33 -6.29 -4.40 -11.53
N PHE A 34 -6.13 -5.39 -10.66
CA PHE A 34 -5.75 -5.14 -9.27
C PHE A 34 -4.36 -4.49 -9.18
N ARG A 35 -3.37 -4.98 -9.93
CA ARG A 35 -2.01 -4.40 -9.94
C ARG A 35 -2.02 -2.98 -10.46
N SER A 36 -2.57 -2.75 -11.65
CA SER A 36 -2.60 -1.43 -12.28
C SER A 36 -3.27 -0.37 -11.38
N HIS A 37 -4.39 -0.72 -10.72
CA HIS A 37 -5.13 0.24 -9.92
C HIS A 37 -4.65 0.35 -8.47
N CYS A 38 -4.34 -0.78 -7.81
CA CYS A 38 -4.01 -0.79 -6.39
C CYS A 38 -2.51 -0.65 -6.08
N TYR A 39 -1.61 -0.78 -7.06
CA TYR A 39 -0.17 -0.54 -6.85
C TYR A 39 0.22 0.92 -7.13
N SER A 40 -0.55 1.64 -7.95
CA SER A 40 -0.29 3.04 -8.33
C SER A 40 -0.73 4.03 -7.23
N ILE A 41 -0.38 3.75 -5.97
CA ILE A 41 -0.74 4.63 -4.85
C ILE A 41 0.13 5.89 -4.92
N TYR A 42 -0.49 6.99 -5.33
CA TYR A 42 0.19 8.26 -5.56
C TYR A 42 0.99 8.72 -4.33
N CYS A 43 2.27 9.00 -4.55
CA CYS A 43 3.19 9.56 -3.57
C CYS A 43 3.22 8.86 -2.21
N ASN A 44 2.94 7.54 -2.15
CA ASN A 44 2.94 6.82 -0.88
C ASN A 44 4.28 6.89 -0.14
N SER A 45 5.38 6.96 -0.89
CA SER A 45 6.73 7.12 -0.35
C SER A 45 6.93 8.44 0.41
N LEU A 46 6.09 9.45 0.19
CA LEU A 46 6.17 10.76 0.85
C LEU A 46 5.26 10.89 2.08
N TRP A 47 4.50 9.84 2.44
CA TRP A 47 3.57 9.87 3.55
C TRP A 47 4.28 9.83 4.91
N SER A 48 4.59 11.00 5.46
CA SER A 48 5.21 11.15 6.79
C SER A 48 4.19 11.36 7.90
N ARG A 49 3.06 12.02 7.61
CA ARG A 49 2.01 12.36 8.57
C ARG A 49 0.67 11.76 8.15
N TYR A 50 0.23 10.73 8.86
CA TYR A 50 -1.09 10.14 8.67
C TYR A 50 -1.61 9.52 9.96
N LYS A 51 -2.94 9.43 10.08
CA LYS A 51 -3.58 8.73 11.20
C LYS A 51 -3.42 7.22 11.02
N VAL A 52 -2.98 6.51 12.06
CA VAL A 52 -2.85 5.04 12.05
C VAL A 52 -4.17 4.37 11.68
N ALA A 53 -5.29 4.91 12.18
CA ALA A 53 -6.64 4.43 11.83
C ALA A 53 -6.92 4.50 10.32
N THR A 54 -6.51 5.59 9.65
CA THR A 54 -6.66 5.73 8.19
C THR A 54 -5.81 4.70 7.45
N MET A 55 -4.60 4.43 7.92
CA MET A 55 -3.73 3.43 7.31
C MET A 55 -4.27 2.01 7.47
N ASN A 56 -4.79 1.67 8.65
CA ASN A 56 -5.43 0.38 8.88
C ASN A 56 -6.67 0.20 8.01
N ARG A 57 -7.48 1.25 7.84
CA ARG A 57 -8.63 1.23 6.92
C ARG A 57 -8.20 1.01 5.47
N LEU A 58 -7.13 1.66 5.02
CA LEU A 58 -6.58 1.46 3.69
C LEU A 58 -6.11 0.02 3.48
N LYS A 59 -5.41 -0.56 4.46
CA LYS A 59 -4.98 -1.96 4.44
C LYS A 59 -6.16 -2.93 4.36
N VAL A 60 -7.19 -2.73 5.17
CA VAL A 60 -8.41 -3.54 5.12
C VAL A 60 -9.12 -3.40 3.77
N CYS A 61 -9.23 -2.18 3.25
CA CYS A 61 -9.82 -1.92 1.93
C CYS A 61 -9.07 -2.67 0.82
N HIS A 62 -7.74 -2.57 0.79
CA HIS A 62 -6.89 -3.26 -0.18
C HIS A 62 -7.06 -4.79 -0.13
N ASN A 63 -7.11 -5.36 1.07
CA ASN A 63 -7.35 -6.80 1.26
C ASN A 63 -8.77 -7.20 0.81
N ASP A 64 -9.77 -6.38 1.12
CA ASP A 64 -11.16 -6.65 0.74
C ASP A 64 -11.38 -6.52 -0.77
N ILE A 65 -10.70 -5.60 -1.46
CA ILE A 65 -10.75 -5.48 -2.93
C ILE A 65 -10.26 -6.79 -3.59
N LEU A 66 -9.09 -7.30 -3.19
CA LEU A 66 -8.56 -8.55 -3.75
C LEU A 66 -9.54 -9.71 -3.56
N LYS A 67 -10.05 -9.88 -2.34
CA LYS A 67 -11.02 -10.96 -2.02
C LYS A 67 -12.30 -10.82 -2.84
N ARG A 68 -12.83 -9.61 -3.02
CA ARG A 68 -14.05 -9.36 -3.80
C ARG A 68 -13.84 -9.58 -5.30
N LEU A 69 -12.70 -9.18 -5.85
CA LEU A 69 -12.35 -9.43 -7.26
C LEU A 69 -12.23 -10.92 -7.56
N LEU A 70 -11.67 -11.70 -6.62
CA LEU A 70 -11.49 -13.14 -6.75
C LEU A 70 -12.69 -13.97 -6.27
N GLY A 71 -13.74 -13.34 -5.74
CA GLY A 71 -14.90 -14.05 -5.18
C GLY A 71 -14.59 -14.87 -3.93
N LEU A 72 -13.50 -14.56 -3.21
CA LEU A 72 -13.09 -15.30 -2.02
C LEU A 72 -14.00 -14.98 -0.81
N PRO A 73 -14.28 -15.96 0.05
CA PRO A 73 -15.08 -15.73 1.24
C PRO A 73 -14.38 -14.78 2.21
N ARG A 74 -15.18 -14.02 2.97
CA ARG A 74 -14.66 -12.95 3.85
C ARG A 74 -13.74 -13.44 4.96
N TRP A 75 -13.99 -14.67 5.44
CA TRP A 75 -13.19 -15.36 6.47
C TRP A 75 -11.89 -15.97 5.93
N CYS A 76 -11.68 -15.97 4.60
CA CYS A 76 -10.41 -16.42 4.04
C CYS A 76 -9.28 -15.51 4.54
N SER A 77 -8.17 -16.13 4.95
CA SER A 77 -6.97 -15.42 5.37
C SER A 77 -6.49 -14.52 4.22
N SER A 78 -6.39 -13.22 4.48
CA SER A 78 -5.96 -12.26 3.47
C SER A 78 -4.51 -12.52 3.06
N SER A 79 -3.63 -12.82 4.02
CA SER A 79 -2.23 -13.16 3.74
C SER A 79 -2.12 -14.40 2.85
N LEU A 80 -2.96 -15.42 3.08
CA LEU A 80 -3.01 -16.62 2.25
C LEU A 80 -3.50 -16.29 0.83
N ALA A 81 -4.52 -15.43 0.71
CA ALA A 81 -5.01 -14.96 -0.59
C ALA A 81 -3.93 -14.23 -1.40
N PHE A 82 -3.12 -13.36 -0.77
CA PHE A 82 -2.00 -12.70 -1.44
C PHE A 82 -0.91 -13.70 -1.86
N ALA A 83 -0.57 -14.66 -0.99
CA ALA A 83 0.45 -15.68 -1.27
C ALA A 83 0.03 -16.61 -2.44
N MET A 84 -1.20 -17.14 -2.39
CA MET A 84 -1.74 -18.03 -3.43
C MET A 84 -1.88 -17.37 -4.80
N ASN A 85 -2.00 -16.05 -4.84
CA ASN A 85 -2.14 -15.28 -6.08
C ASN A 85 -0.83 -14.61 -6.52
N GLY A 86 0.27 -14.76 -5.77
CA GLY A 86 1.57 -14.16 -6.09
C GLY A 86 1.51 -12.63 -6.16
N VAL A 87 0.79 -11.98 -5.24
CA VAL A 87 0.61 -10.53 -5.22
C VAL A 87 1.08 -9.93 -3.90
N ASN A 88 1.79 -8.81 -4.01
CA ASN A 88 2.26 -8.04 -2.88
C ASN A 88 1.10 -7.40 -2.13
N ASN A 89 1.16 -7.49 -0.81
CA ASN A 89 0.27 -6.75 0.07
C ASN A 89 0.64 -5.26 0.11
N LEU A 90 -0.24 -4.46 0.71
CA LEU A 90 -0.02 -3.01 0.84
C LEU A 90 1.32 -2.69 1.50
N ASP A 91 1.70 -3.39 2.57
CA ASP A 91 2.95 -3.10 3.29
C ASP A 91 4.19 -3.34 2.42
N VAL A 92 4.19 -4.38 1.58
CA VAL A 92 5.25 -4.68 0.62
C VAL A 92 5.29 -3.62 -0.48
N ILE A 93 4.16 -3.25 -1.06
CA ILE A 93 4.07 -2.17 -2.07
C ILE A 93 4.66 -0.88 -1.49
N ARG A 94 4.28 -0.54 -0.25
CA ARG A 94 4.77 0.66 0.42
C ARG A 94 6.27 0.65 0.63
N ARG A 95 6.82 -0.45 1.14
CA ARG A 95 8.28 -0.63 1.33
C ARG A 95 9.02 -0.51 0.01
N HIS A 96 8.51 -1.13 -1.06
CA HIS A 96 9.12 -1.04 -2.38
C HIS A 96 9.15 0.40 -2.92
N SER A 97 8.05 1.15 -2.82
CA SER A 97 8.01 2.55 -3.25
C SER A 97 8.95 3.44 -2.45
N VAL A 98 9.03 3.24 -1.13
CA VAL A 98 9.94 3.99 -0.24
C VAL A 98 11.39 3.69 -0.59
N PHE A 99 11.76 2.41 -0.70
CA PHE A 99 13.12 2.00 -1.07
C PHE A 99 13.52 2.57 -2.43
N SER A 100 12.66 2.40 -3.43
CA SER A 100 12.90 2.88 -4.79
C SER A 100 13.13 4.40 -4.85
N LEU A 101 12.31 5.19 -4.14
CA LEU A 101 12.51 6.64 -4.06
C LEU A 101 13.80 6.99 -3.32
N ARG A 102 14.03 6.38 -2.16
CA ARG A 102 15.20 6.63 -1.33
C ARG A 102 16.50 6.35 -2.08
N SER A 103 16.60 5.19 -2.75
CA SER A 103 17.77 4.84 -3.55
C SER A 103 18.01 5.83 -4.69
N ARG A 104 16.95 6.32 -5.36
CA ARG A 104 17.11 7.38 -6.37
C ARG A 104 17.61 8.69 -5.78
N VAL A 105 17.14 9.07 -4.60
CA VAL A 105 17.62 10.28 -3.91
C VAL A 105 19.08 10.13 -3.46
N GLU A 106 19.46 8.94 -2.97
CA GLU A 106 20.83 8.66 -2.52
C GLU A 106 21.83 8.63 -3.69
N LEU A 107 21.45 8.06 -4.83
CA LEU A 107 22.29 7.93 -6.02
C LEU A 107 22.26 9.16 -6.94
N SER A 108 21.36 10.11 -6.71
CA SER A 108 21.23 11.30 -7.56
C SER A 108 22.44 12.22 -7.43
N THR A 109 22.98 12.64 -8.57
CA THR A 109 24.05 13.64 -8.69
C THR A 109 23.52 15.08 -8.83
N ASN A 110 22.20 15.26 -8.90
CA ASN A 110 21.59 16.58 -9.05
C ASN A 110 21.88 17.46 -7.83
N SER A 111 22.43 18.66 -8.07
CA SER A 111 22.86 19.61 -7.04
C SER A 111 21.75 20.05 -6.08
N ILE A 112 20.50 20.12 -6.55
CA ILE A 112 19.33 20.45 -5.73
C ILE A 112 19.04 19.29 -4.77
N ILE A 113 19.00 18.06 -5.30
CA ILE A 113 18.72 16.86 -4.49
C ILE A 113 19.84 16.62 -3.48
N THR A 114 21.11 16.84 -3.85
CA THR A 114 22.23 16.73 -2.91
C THR A 114 22.14 17.77 -1.80
N SER A 115 21.73 19.00 -2.13
CA SER A 115 21.50 20.07 -1.14
C SER A 115 20.37 19.71 -0.18
N VAL A 116 19.26 19.17 -0.68
CA VAL A 116 18.15 18.68 0.16
C VAL A 116 18.62 17.50 1.03
N ARG A 117 19.35 16.54 0.47
CA ARG A 117 19.89 15.38 1.20
C ARG A 117 20.82 15.80 2.35
N GLN A 118 21.63 16.83 2.14
CA GLN A 118 22.55 17.37 3.14
C GLN A 118 21.87 18.28 4.16
N SER A 119 20.62 18.69 3.91
CA SER A 119 19.86 19.52 4.85
C SER A 119 19.50 18.76 6.13
N SER A 120 19.48 19.47 7.25
CA SER A 120 19.00 18.95 8.53
C SER A 120 17.54 18.48 8.47
N ALA A 121 16.73 19.08 7.59
CA ALA A 121 15.34 18.71 7.37
C ALA A 121 15.19 17.30 6.77
N TYR A 122 16.15 16.84 5.95
CA TYR A 122 16.15 15.48 5.42
C TYR A 122 16.63 14.48 6.47
N VAL A 123 17.76 14.77 7.15
CA VAL A 123 18.37 13.84 8.11
C VAL A 123 17.50 13.65 9.37
N CYS A 124 17.00 14.74 9.95
CA CYS A 124 16.19 14.71 11.17
C CYS A 124 14.68 14.71 10.90
N GLY A 125 14.27 14.70 9.63
CA GLY A 125 12.88 14.84 9.23
C GLY A 125 12.00 13.65 9.64
N PRO A 126 10.68 13.88 9.84
CA PRO A 126 9.73 12.82 10.15
C PRO A 126 9.61 11.79 9.00
N ILE A 127 9.93 12.20 7.77
CA ILE A 127 9.94 11.32 6.59
C ILE A 127 11.04 10.27 6.69
N GLN A 128 12.25 10.66 7.12
CA GLN A 128 13.39 9.76 7.27
C GLN A 128 13.16 8.75 8.39
N GLN A 129 12.67 9.20 9.55
CA GLN A 129 12.27 8.31 10.64
C GLN A 129 11.23 7.28 10.17
N ARG A 130 10.25 7.72 9.36
CA ARG A 130 9.23 6.83 8.81
C ARG A 130 9.80 5.84 7.80
N TRP A 131 10.72 6.26 6.94
CA TRP A 131 11.39 5.38 5.99
C TRP A 131 12.20 4.31 6.72
N LEU A 132 12.95 4.70 7.74
CA LEU A 132 13.72 3.76 8.56
C LEU A 132 12.80 2.75 9.24
N GLY A 133 11.71 3.18 9.87
CA GLY A 133 10.76 2.25 10.52
C GLY A 133 9.96 1.35 9.56
N LEU A 134 9.86 1.71 8.27
CA LEU A 134 9.24 0.85 7.25
C LEU A 134 10.24 -0.15 6.65
N LEU A 135 11.48 0.26 6.45
CA LEU A 135 12.52 -0.55 5.78
C LEU A 135 13.24 -1.48 6.76
N PHE A 136 13.58 -0.97 7.94
CA PHE A 136 14.28 -1.70 8.98
C PHE A 136 13.27 -1.98 10.10
N VAL A 137 12.95 -3.25 10.29
CA VAL A 137 12.16 -3.68 11.44
C VAL A 137 12.96 -3.29 12.68
N GLN A 138 12.44 -2.37 13.49
CA GLN A 138 12.96 -2.19 14.85
C GLN A 138 12.67 -3.48 15.59
N ASN A 139 13.66 -4.38 15.66
CA ASN A 139 13.73 -5.39 16.70
C ASN A 139 13.89 -4.61 18.02
N VAL A 140 12.76 -4.25 18.61
CA VAL A 140 12.72 -3.89 20.02
C VAL A 140 12.87 -5.22 20.76
N GLY A 141 14.10 -5.51 21.16
CA GLY A 141 14.41 -6.48 22.22
C GLY A 141 14.13 -5.88 23.58
#